data_AF-B0WWH9-F1
#
_entry.id   AF-B0WWH9-F1
#
_cell.length_a   1.000
_cell.length_b   1.000
_cell.length_c   1.000
_cell.angle_alpha   90.00
_cell.angle_beta   90.00
_cell.angle_gamma   90.00
#
_symmetry.space_group_name_H-M   'P 1'
#
loop_
_entity.id
_entity.type
_entity.pdbx_description
1 polymer ?
#
loop_
_entity_poly.entity_id
_entity_poly.type
_entity_poly.pdbx_seq_one_letter_code
_entity_poly.pdbx_strand_id
1 'polypeptide(L)'
;MVRHLGLYLNITISSIQQCFVTGTGDNTPLPAKHHVAKDSPEMMSKLLDESGSGGDKTIRNVILAAVGVSVAAVTGYGVYKLVRQYLENTPPKQWRRVGELTDLHVYPIKSCGAIRLTQMDCSTIGPKLGLLRDRIFMVIQTDGTFITGRSHPKLVLVQPRFDDQYETMTLSAPGMMDIAVDVKRLFSVEPVKASVWGQTVTAVDCGEELARWLSRFLLSEDFGLRLVFYPLAHPTRPVREKNLIHINLTPRDSGALHDATSFMLVSEASVADVNARVDKPCSAVQYRPNFVVKGPGAFEEDDWKWIKIGETVYRNVKACTR
;
A
#
# COMPACT_ATOMS: atom_id res chain seq x y z
N MET A 1 -22.36 -13.68 -18.74
CA MET A 1 -21.32 -12.66 -18.51
C MET A 1 -21.74 -11.83 -17.29
N VAL A 2 -21.36 -12.27 -16.08
CA VAL A 2 -21.69 -11.54 -14.84
C VAL A 2 -20.89 -10.25 -14.86
N ARG A 3 -21.55 -9.11 -15.03
CA ARG A 3 -20.91 -7.79 -14.94
C ARG A 3 -20.57 -7.56 -13.46
N HIS A 4 -19.30 -7.68 -13.10
CA HIS A 4 -18.84 -7.30 -11.76
C HIS A 4 -18.95 -5.78 -11.61
N LEU A 5 -19.90 -5.33 -10.79
CA LEU A 5 -20.01 -3.94 -10.35
C LEU A 5 -18.87 -3.64 -9.39
N GLY A 6 -18.21 -2.49 -9.58
CA GLY A 6 -17.31 -1.91 -8.58
C GLY A 6 -18.06 -1.39 -7.38
N LEU A 7 -17.33 -1.07 -6.31
CA LEU A 7 -17.90 -0.58 -5.07
C LEU A 7 -17.50 0.88 -4.83
N TYR A 8 -18.47 1.70 -4.45
CA TYR A 8 -18.30 3.14 -4.28
C TYR A 8 -18.69 3.57 -2.86
N LEU A 9 -17.89 4.47 -2.28
CA LEU A 9 -18.14 5.09 -1.00
C LEU A 9 -18.39 6.59 -1.23
N ASN A 10 -19.49 7.10 -0.67
CA ASN A 10 -19.77 8.53 -0.66
C ASN A 10 -18.81 9.27 0.28
N ILE A 11 -18.48 10.51 -0.05
CA ILE A 11 -17.81 11.45 0.82
C ILE A 11 -18.89 12.31 1.48
N THR A 12 -19.11 12.15 2.78
CA THR A 12 -19.95 13.07 3.56
C THR A 12 -19.05 13.88 4.47
N ILE A 13 -18.33 14.86 3.91
CA ILE A 13 -17.59 15.84 4.70
C ILE A 13 -17.98 17.22 4.20
N SER A 14 -18.62 18.00 5.07
CA SER A 14 -19.23 19.28 4.75
C SER A 14 -18.18 20.36 4.43
N SER A 15 -18.45 21.09 3.34
CA SER A 15 -17.88 22.35 2.79
C SER A 15 -16.68 22.29 1.82
N ILE A 16 -17.00 22.08 0.53
CA ILE A 16 -16.69 22.87 -0.71
C ILE A 16 -15.53 23.89 -0.59
N GLN A 17 -14.49 23.91 -1.44
CA GLN A 17 -14.51 24.39 -2.84
C GLN A 17 -13.29 23.89 -3.66
N GLN A 18 -13.54 23.30 -4.84
CA GLN A 18 -12.52 22.83 -5.80
C GLN A 18 -12.16 23.93 -6.82
N CYS A 19 -10.87 24.01 -7.21
CA CYS A 19 -10.42 24.61 -8.46
C CYS A 19 -9.72 23.53 -9.32
N PHE A 20 -10.25 23.33 -10.52
CA PHE A 20 -9.75 22.39 -11.53
C PHE A 20 -8.56 22.96 -12.32
N VAL A 21 -7.63 22.10 -12.72
CA VAL A 21 -6.70 22.36 -13.83
C VAL A 21 -6.73 21.18 -14.78
N THR A 22 -7.03 21.46 -16.05
CA THR A 22 -7.09 20.52 -17.18
C THR A 22 -5.71 20.33 -17.81
N GLY A 23 -5.38 19.08 -18.19
CA GLY A 23 -4.22 18.75 -19.01
C GLY A 23 -4.55 17.69 -20.05
N THR A 24 -4.53 18.09 -21.32
CA THR A 24 -4.51 17.29 -22.55
C THR A 24 -3.21 16.45 -22.59
N GLY A 25 -3.14 15.17 -22.93
CA GLY A 25 -3.70 14.47 -24.08
C GLY A 25 -2.60 14.31 -25.13
N ASP A 26 -1.96 13.13 -25.24
CA ASP A 26 -1.54 12.57 -26.53
C ASP A 26 -1.11 11.09 -26.46
N ASN A 27 -1.57 10.34 -27.44
CA ASN A 27 -1.30 8.93 -27.72
C ASN A 27 -0.62 8.86 -29.09
N THR A 28 0.42 8.03 -29.26
CA THR A 28 0.55 7.08 -30.40
C THR A 28 1.81 6.20 -30.28
N PRO A 29 1.81 4.99 -30.89
CA PRO A 29 2.79 3.91 -30.63
C PRO A 29 3.84 3.74 -31.75
N LEU A 30 4.95 3.07 -31.43
CA LEU A 30 6.07 2.75 -32.35
C LEU A 30 6.71 1.38 -31.97
N PRO A 31 7.50 0.72 -32.85
CA PRO A 31 7.08 -0.52 -33.50
C PRO A 31 7.82 -1.79 -33.05
N ALA A 32 7.29 -2.93 -33.50
CA ALA A 32 7.86 -4.27 -33.40
C ALA A 32 9.23 -4.39 -34.08
N LYS A 33 10.16 -5.09 -33.40
CA LYS A 33 11.32 -5.72 -34.04
C LYS A 33 11.43 -7.18 -33.60
N HIS A 34 11.37 -8.05 -34.59
CA HIS A 34 11.76 -9.44 -34.52
C HIS A 34 13.24 -9.59 -34.18
N HIS A 35 13.55 -10.42 -33.18
CA HIS A 35 14.77 -11.21 -33.18
C HIS A 35 14.44 -12.67 -32.91
N VAL A 36 14.70 -13.46 -33.94
CA VAL A 36 14.66 -14.91 -33.95
C VAL A 36 15.91 -15.38 -33.23
N ALA A 37 15.74 -16.06 -32.10
CA ALA A 37 16.75 -16.97 -31.58
C ALA A 37 16.26 -18.39 -31.88
N LYS A 38 16.90 -19.00 -32.88
CA LYS A 38 16.86 -20.44 -33.11
C LYS A 38 17.62 -21.13 -31.97
N ASP A 39 17.06 -22.25 -31.54
CA ASP A 39 17.72 -23.48 -31.10
C ASP A 39 17.09 -24.03 -29.82
N SER A 40 16.17 -24.98 -29.99
CA SER A 40 16.36 -26.36 -29.53
C SER A 40 15.06 -27.16 -29.68
N PRO A 41 14.99 -28.07 -30.66
CA PRO A 41 14.13 -29.24 -30.55
C PRO A 41 14.96 -30.52 -30.79
N GLU A 42 16.06 -30.72 -30.06
CA GLU A 42 16.82 -31.98 -30.12
C GLU A 42 16.41 -33.01 -29.05
N MET A 43 15.53 -32.64 -28.12
CA MET A 43 15.09 -33.58 -27.07
C MET A 43 13.83 -34.38 -27.44
N MET A 44 13.11 -34.00 -28.50
CA MET A 44 11.81 -34.59 -28.86
C MET A 44 11.83 -35.46 -30.12
N SER A 45 12.91 -35.40 -30.91
CA SER A 45 13.16 -36.39 -31.96
C SER A 45 13.62 -37.74 -31.40
N LYS A 46 14.26 -37.75 -30.23
CA LYS A 46 14.74 -38.99 -29.58
C LYS A 46 13.66 -39.83 -28.90
N LEU A 47 12.47 -39.29 -28.66
CA LEU A 47 11.36 -40.08 -28.09
C LEU A 47 10.46 -40.71 -29.16
N LEU A 48 10.68 -40.42 -30.45
CA LEU A 48 9.85 -40.92 -31.55
C LEU A 48 10.57 -41.95 -32.44
N ASP A 49 11.87 -42.18 -32.26
CA ASP A 49 12.67 -43.09 -33.09
C ASP A 49 12.93 -44.48 -32.47
N GLU A 50 12.46 -44.77 -31.24
CA GLU A 50 12.53 -46.10 -30.64
C GLU A 50 11.15 -46.76 -30.52
N SER A 51 10.47 -46.98 -31.64
CA SER A 51 9.52 -48.10 -31.74
C SER A 51 9.40 -48.57 -33.19
N GLY A 52 10.07 -49.69 -33.47
CA GLY A 52 9.93 -50.39 -34.74
C GLY A 52 8.69 -51.27 -34.76
N SER A 53 8.09 -51.36 -35.95
CA SER A 53 7.29 -52.47 -36.47
C SER A 53 5.84 -52.64 -35.99
N GLY A 54 4.91 -52.22 -36.87
CA GLY A 54 3.87 -53.17 -37.33
C GLY A 54 2.42 -53.00 -36.85
N GLY A 55 2.09 -52.04 -35.99
CA GLY A 55 0.70 -51.79 -35.51
C GLY A 55 0.29 -50.31 -35.45
N ASP A 56 1.08 -49.42 -36.06
CA ASP A 56 1.50 -48.21 -35.35
C ASP A 56 0.92 -46.87 -35.89
N LYS A 57 0.20 -46.88 -37.02
CA LYS A 57 -0.41 -45.64 -37.54
C LYS A 57 -1.55 -45.14 -36.65
N THR A 58 -2.36 -46.06 -36.13
CA THR A 58 -3.51 -45.71 -35.27
C THR A 58 -3.04 -45.23 -33.91
N ILE A 59 -2.06 -45.89 -33.31
CA ILE A 59 -1.47 -45.51 -32.01
C ILE A 59 -0.78 -44.15 -32.13
N ARG A 60 0.04 -43.94 -33.17
CA ARG A 60 0.68 -42.65 -33.43
C ARG A 60 -0.32 -41.51 -33.62
N ASN A 61 -1.39 -41.73 -34.37
CA ASN A 61 -2.45 -40.72 -34.56
C ASN A 61 -3.19 -40.41 -33.26
N VAL A 62 -3.45 -41.41 -32.41
CA VAL A 62 -4.05 -41.23 -31.08
C VAL A 62 -3.12 -40.43 -30.16
N ILE A 63 -1.82 -40.72 -30.17
CA ILE A 63 -0.81 -39.97 -29.40
C ILE A 63 -0.73 -38.52 -29.89
N LEU A 64 -0.63 -38.28 -31.20
CA LEU A 64 -0.63 -36.92 -31.77
C LEU A 64 -1.90 -36.14 -31.44
N ALA A 65 -3.07 -36.79 -31.51
CA ALA A 65 -4.33 -36.17 -31.14
C ALA A 65 -4.39 -35.86 -29.63
N ALA A 66 -3.95 -36.78 -28.77
CA ALA A 66 -3.91 -36.57 -27.32
C ALA A 66 -2.94 -35.45 -26.92
N VAL A 67 -1.76 -35.38 -27.55
CA VAL A 67 -0.80 -34.27 -27.38
C VAL A 67 -1.41 -32.96 -27.88
N GLY A 68 -2.06 -32.95 -29.05
CA GLY A 68 -2.74 -31.77 -29.60
C GLY A 68 -3.84 -31.23 -28.69
N VAL A 69 -4.69 -32.11 -28.14
CA VAL A 69 -5.73 -31.75 -27.17
C VAL A 69 -5.11 -31.22 -25.87
N SER A 70 -4.04 -31.83 -25.38
CA SER A 70 -3.35 -31.41 -24.15
C SER A 70 -2.71 -30.03 -24.32
N VAL A 71 -2.04 -29.77 -25.44
CA VAL A 71 -1.47 -28.44 -25.76
C VAL A 71 -2.58 -27.39 -25.86
N ALA A 72 -3.67 -27.68 -26.58
CA ALA A 72 -4.80 -26.76 -26.69
C ALA A 72 -5.46 -26.45 -25.33
N ALA A 73 -5.59 -27.45 -24.46
CA ALA A 73 -6.12 -27.27 -23.10
C ALA A 73 -5.20 -26.42 -22.22
N VAL A 74 -3.88 -26.68 -22.23
CA VAL A 74 -2.89 -25.90 -21.46
C VAL A 74 -2.83 -24.46 -21.97
N THR A 75 -2.76 -24.26 -23.28
CA THR A 75 -2.77 -22.92 -23.90
C THR A 75 -4.08 -22.21 -23.61
N GLY A 76 -5.23 -22.88 -23.76
CA GLY A 76 -6.55 -22.33 -23.46
C GLY A 76 -6.68 -21.93 -21.98
N TYR A 77 -6.22 -22.77 -21.07
CA TYR A 77 -6.18 -22.46 -19.63
C TYR A 77 -5.23 -21.29 -19.33
N GLY A 78 -4.05 -21.24 -19.98
CA GLY A 78 -3.11 -20.14 -19.86
C GLY A 78 -3.70 -18.80 -20.30
N VAL A 79 -4.34 -18.76 -21.47
CA VAL A 79 -5.05 -17.57 -21.99
C VAL A 79 -6.21 -17.20 -21.06
N TYR A 80 -7.01 -18.16 -20.62
CA TYR A 80 -8.09 -17.92 -19.66
C TYR A 80 -7.57 -17.29 -18.37
N LYS A 81 -6.47 -17.81 -17.81
CA LYS A 81 -5.85 -17.27 -16.59
C LYS A 81 -5.33 -15.85 -16.81
N LEU A 82 -4.68 -15.58 -17.94
CA LEU A 82 -4.19 -14.24 -18.30
C LEU A 82 -5.34 -13.24 -18.46
N VAL A 83 -6.40 -13.62 -19.18
CA VAL A 83 -7.59 -12.77 -19.37
C VAL A 83 -8.28 -12.53 -18.03
N ARG A 84 -8.46 -13.56 -17.20
CA ARG A 84 -9.05 -13.41 -15.87
C ARG A 84 -8.22 -12.50 -14.99
N GLN A 85 -6.89 -12.65 -14.98
CA GLN A 85 -5.98 -11.79 -14.23
C GLN A 85 -6.03 -10.33 -14.74
N TYR A 86 -6.13 -10.11 -16.04
CA TYR A 86 -6.31 -8.79 -16.62
C TYR A 86 -7.63 -8.15 -16.19
N LEU A 87 -8.74 -8.90 -16.25
CA LEU A 87 -10.07 -8.43 -15.84
C LEU A 87 -10.13 -8.13 -14.35
N GLU A 88 -9.52 -8.97 -13.50
CA GLU A 88 -9.45 -8.73 -12.06
C GLU A 88 -8.57 -7.52 -11.71
N ASN A 89 -7.55 -7.22 -12.52
CA ASN A 89 -6.66 -6.07 -12.35
C ASN A 89 -7.10 -4.80 -13.07
N THR A 90 -8.26 -4.81 -13.71
CA THR A 90 -8.83 -3.62 -14.35
C THR A 90 -9.95 -3.05 -13.48
N PRO A 91 -9.94 -1.75 -13.17
CA PRO A 91 -11.05 -1.11 -12.48
C PRO A 91 -12.39 -1.33 -13.20
N PRO A 92 -13.47 -1.60 -12.47
CA PRO A 92 -14.80 -1.75 -13.04
C PRO A 92 -15.33 -0.43 -13.61
N LYS A 93 -16.14 -0.51 -14.67
CA LYS A 93 -16.74 0.66 -15.33
C LYS A 93 -17.99 1.18 -14.64
N GLN A 94 -18.68 0.33 -13.90
CA GLN A 94 -19.90 0.65 -13.18
C GLN A 94 -19.65 0.46 -11.68
N TRP A 95 -20.25 1.31 -10.87
CA TRP A 95 -20.02 1.33 -9.43
C TRP A 95 -21.35 1.26 -8.68
N ARG A 96 -21.39 0.49 -7.60
CA ARG A 96 -22.50 0.38 -6.65
C ARG A 96 -22.07 0.95 -5.32
N ARG A 97 -22.92 1.78 -4.72
CA ARG A 97 -22.67 2.33 -3.39
C ARG A 97 -22.69 1.22 -2.34
N VAL A 98 -21.69 1.18 -1.45
CA VAL A 98 -21.61 0.22 -0.33
C VAL A 98 -21.54 0.88 1.05
N GLY A 99 -21.31 2.18 1.11
CA GLY A 99 -21.17 2.89 2.38
C GLY A 99 -20.80 4.36 2.22
N GLU A 100 -20.31 4.93 3.32
CA GLU A 100 -19.88 6.31 3.45
C GLU A 100 -18.59 6.37 4.28
N LEU A 101 -17.71 7.30 3.95
CA LEU A 101 -16.60 7.68 4.84
C LEU A 101 -17.12 8.40 6.07
N THR A 102 -16.62 8.01 7.24
CA THR A 102 -16.92 8.67 8.52
C THR A 102 -15.74 9.42 9.08
N ASP A 103 -14.53 8.87 8.93
CA ASP A 103 -13.30 9.52 9.38
C ASP A 103 -12.14 9.35 8.39
N LEU A 104 -11.33 10.40 8.31
CA LEU A 104 -10.06 10.43 7.59
C LEU A 104 -8.93 10.66 8.58
N HIS A 105 -7.92 9.79 8.54
CA HIS A 105 -6.77 9.89 9.42
C HIS A 105 -5.45 9.80 8.66
N VAL A 106 -4.51 10.64 9.09
CA VAL A 106 -3.12 10.64 8.64
C VAL A 106 -2.23 10.49 9.87
N TYR A 107 -1.17 9.70 9.75
CA TYR A 107 -0.22 9.44 10.83
C TYR A 107 1.17 9.83 10.33
N PRO A 108 1.57 11.09 10.46
CA PRO A 108 2.80 11.61 9.87
C PRO A 108 4.04 10.83 10.31
N ILE A 109 4.07 10.48 11.60
CA ILE A 109 5.14 9.71 12.22
C ILE A 109 4.69 8.28 12.49
N LYS A 110 5.51 7.32 12.07
CA LYS A 110 5.32 5.90 12.34
C LYS A 110 5.15 5.66 13.85
N SER A 111 4.05 5.00 14.21
CA SER A 111 3.66 4.64 15.59
C SER A 111 3.19 5.79 16.49
N CYS A 112 3.17 7.03 16.03
CA CYS A 112 2.66 8.16 16.81
C CYS A 112 1.16 8.41 16.59
N GLY A 113 0.65 9.46 17.22
CA GLY A 113 -0.73 9.93 17.14
C GLY A 113 -1.23 10.24 15.73
N ALA A 114 -2.55 10.22 15.57
CA ALA A 114 -3.23 10.51 14.32
C ALA A 114 -3.60 11.99 14.23
N ILE A 115 -3.62 12.52 13.00
CA ILE A 115 -4.29 13.77 12.66
C ILE A 115 -5.58 13.40 11.95
N ARG A 116 -6.72 13.85 12.49
CA ARG A 116 -8.02 13.73 11.85
C ARG A 116 -8.18 14.85 10.81
N LEU A 117 -8.57 14.49 9.60
CA LEU A 117 -8.78 15.44 8.51
C LEU A 117 -10.23 15.41 8.04
N THR A 118 -10.65 16.49 7.38
CA THR A 118 -11.94 16.59 6.68
C THR A 118 -11.79 16.38 5.17
N GLN A 119 -10.58 16.48 4.64
CA GLN A 119 -10.27 16.20 3.24
C GLN A 119 -8.80 15.85 3.12
N MET A 120 -8.45 15.09 2.10
CA MET A 120 -7.07 14.79 1.75
C MET A 120 -6.95 14.36 0.29
N ASP A 121 -5.85 14.72 -0.34
CA ASP A 121 -5.45 14.14 -1.60
C ASP A 121 -4.86 12.74 -1.37
N CYS A 122 -4.89 11.91 -2.41
CA CYS A 122 -4.30 10.58 -2.38
C CYS A 122 -3.20 10.43 -3.43
N SER A 123 -2.11 9.80 -3.02
CA SER A 123 -0.95 9.53 -3.88
C SER A 123 -0.47 8.09 -3.69
N THR A 124 0.48 7.64 -4.51
CA THR A 124 1.08 6.30 -4.37
C THR A 124 1.73 6.06 -3.01
N ILE A 125 2.20 7.11 -2.32
CA ILE A 125 2.80 7.02 -0.98
C ILE A 125 1.84 7.35 0.16
N GLY A 126 0.53 7.36 -0.10
CA GLY A 126 -0.51 7.52 0.92
C GLY A 126 -1.26 8.84 0.83
N PRO A 127 -2.16 9.10 1.80
CA PRO A 127 -2.91 10.35 1.87
C PRO A 127 -2.01 11.53 2.23
N LYS A 128 -2.38 12.71 1.74
CA LYS A 128 -1.64 13.97 1.94
C LYS A 128 -2.56 15.19 1.97
N LEU A 129 -2.07 16.28 2.55
CA LEU A 129 -2.63 17.63 2.43
C LEU A 129 -1.48 18.62 2.60
N GLY A 130 -1.12 19.40 1.56
CA GLY A 130 0.13 20.16 1.57
C GLY A 130 1.37 19.26 1.76
N LEU A 131 2.25 19.57 2.72
CA LEU A 131 3.40 18.71 3.09
C LEU A 131 3.05 17.65 4.16
N LEU A 132 1.89 17.76 4.82
CA LEU A 132 1.37 16.68 5.66
C LEU A 132 1.14 15.43 4.80
N ARG A 133 1.75 14.32 5.20
CA ARG A 133 1.60 13.03 4.54
C ARG A 133 1.67 11.89 5.53
N ASP A 134 1.09 10.77 5.15
CA ASP A 134 1.09 9.55 5.94
C ASP A 134 2.46 8.85 5.99
N ARG A 135 2.92 8.53 7.21
CA ARG A 135 4.13 7.77 7.54
C ARG A 135 5.37 8.22 6.74
N ILE A 136 5.59 9.52 6.64
CA ILE A 136 6.83 10.11 6.09
C ILE A 136 7.90 10.34 7.14
N PHE A 137 7.58 10.22 8.42
CA PHE A 137 8.55 10.27 9.50
C PHE A 137 8.62 8.95 10.26
N MET A 138 9.77 8.65 10.85
CA MET A 138 9.92 7.58 11.84
C MET A 138 11.00 7.92 12.86
N VAL A 139 10.89 7.32 14.04
CA VAL A 139 11.93 7.42 15.07
C VAL A 139 12.90 6.26 14.91
N ILE A 140 14.19 6.55 14.93
CA ILE A 140 15.29 5.58 14.86
C ILE A 140 16.20 5.69 16.07
N GLN A 141 16.92 4.61 16.36
CA GLN A 141 18.08 4.60 17.23
C GLN A 141 19.31 5.14 16.47
N THR A 142 20.39 5.38 17.20
CA THR A 142 21.66 5.88 16.64
C THR A 142 22.32 4.92 15.65
N ASP A 143 22.00 3.63 15.72
CA ASP A 143 22.45 2.60 14.76
C ASP A 143 21.61 2.55 13.47
N GLY A 144 20.58 3.39 13.34
CA GLY A 144 19.67 3.43 12.20
C GLY A 144 18.45 2.49 12.32
N THR A 145 18.32 1.73 13.41
CA THR A 145 17.19 0.83 13.65
C THR A 145 15.96 1.64 14.05
N PHE A 146 14.87 1.51 13.29
CA PHE A 146 13.59 2.15 13.65
C PHE A 146 12.95 1.53 14.90
N ILE A 147 12.36 2.35 15.74
CA ILE A 147 11.53 1.90 16.87
C ILE A 147 10.05 1.92 16.49
N THR A 148 9.24 1.14 17.21
CA THR A 148 7.79 1.09 16.98
C THR A 148 7.01 1.15 18.28
N GLY A 149 5.70 1.39 18.20
CA GLY A 149 4.81 1.33 19.36
C GLY A 149 4.79 -0.03 20.08
N ARG A 150 5.30 -1.10 19.47
CA ARG A 150 5.47 -2.40 20.14
C ARG A 150 6.63 -2.38 21.14
N SER A 151 7.76 -1.77 20.77
CA SER A 151 8.93 -1.66 21.66
C SER A 151 8.83 -0.44 22.58
N HIS A 152 8.23 0.65 22.10
CA HIS A 152 8.08 1.90 22.84
C HIS A 152 6.62 2.38 22.79
N PRO A 153 5.71 1.81 23.61
CA PRO A 153 4.29 2.15 23.59
C PRO A 153 3.99 3.64 23.79
N LYS A 154 4.84 4.36 24.54
CA LYS A 154 4.74 5.82 24.73
C LYS A 154 4.75 6.62 23.43
N LEU A 155 5.24 6.07 22.32
CA LEU A 155 5.18 6.72 21.00
C LEU A 155 3.76 7.16 20.63
N VAL A 156 2.73 6.39 21.00
CA VAL A 156 1.34 6.74 20.68
C VAL A 156 0.85 8.01 21.39
N LEU A 157 1.55 8.45 22.44
CA LEU A 157 1.27 9.68 23.17
C LEU A 157 1.90 10.91 22.51
N VAL A 158 2.85 10.74 21.59
CA VAL A 158 3.40 11.83 20.78
C VAL A 158 2.35 12.23 19.75
N GLN A 159 1.82 13.43 19.86
CA GLN A 159 0.80 13.98 18.98
C GLN A 159 1.42 14.99 18.01
N PRO A 160 1.55 14.64 16.71
CA PRO A 160 1.90 15.60 15.69
C PRO A 160 0.69 16.49 15.36
N ARG A 161 0.95 17.77 15.14
CA ARG A 161 0.01 18.77 14.61
C ARG A 161 0.71 19.51 13.48
N PHE A 162 -0.04 19.99 12.51
CA PHE A 162 0.48 20.84 11.43
C PHE A 162 -0.14 22.23 11.55
N ASP A 163 0.58 23.24 11.07
CA ASP A 163 0.03 24.57 10.85
C ASP A 163 -1.02 24.57 9.72
N ASP A 164 -1.73 25.68 9.56
CA ASP A 164 -2.83 25.81 8.59
C ASP A 164 -2.35 25.67 7.14
N GLN A 165 -1.07 25.95 6.89
CA GLN A 165 -0.40 25.83 5.60
C GLN A 165 0.13 24.42 5.33
N TYR A 166 0.10 23.54 6.34
CA TYR A 166 0.67 22.20 6.29
C TYR A 166 2.15 22.18 5.89
N GLU A 167 2.94 23.16 6.34
CA GLU A 167 4.38 23.26 6.09
C GLU A 167 5.23 23.01 7.36
N THR A 168 4.68 23.28 8.55
CA THR A 168 5.37 23.08 9.83
C THR A 168 4.68 22.01 10.66
N MET A 169 5.44 21.06 11.19
CA MET A 169 4.95 20.04 12.11
C MET A 169 5.36 20.38 13.55
N THR A 170 4.40 20.45 14.46
CA THR A 170 4.62 20.58 15.90
C THR A 170 4.36 19.25 16.59
N LEU A 171 5.27 18.82 17.46
CA LEU A 171 5.11 17.64 18.31
C LEU A 171 4.77 18.06 19.72
N SER A 172 3.80 17.36 20.29
CA SER A 172 3.37 17.54 21.68
C SER A 172 3.28 16.19 22.37
N ALA A 173 3.62 16.15 23.65
CA ALA A 173 3.52 14.96 24.49
C ALA A 173 3.30 15.36 25.96
N PRO A 174 2.70 14.49 26.79
CA PRO A 174 2.46 14.79 28.20
C PRO A 174 3.74 15.19 28.94
N GLY A 175 3.71 16.34 29.61
CA GLY A 175 4.82 16.85 30.42
C GLY A 175 6.01 17.43 29.62
N MET A 176 5.88 17.56 28.29
CA MET A 176 6.92 18.14 27.43
C MET A 176 6.45 19.49 26.88
N MET A 177 7.37 20.44 26.70
CA MET A 177 7.10 21.63 25.89
C MET A 177 7.00 21.23 24.41
N ASP A 178 6.10 21.86 23.68
CA ASP A 178 5.92 21.61 22.25
C ASP A 178 7.20 21.97 21.46
N ILE A 179 7.52 21.20 20.43
CA ILE A 179 8.66 21.43 19.53
C ILE A 179 8.19 21.42 18.08
N ALA A 180 8.72 22.32 17.26
CA ALA A 180 8.32 22.45 15.86
C ALA A 180 9.47 22.14 14.89
N VAL A 181 9.11 21.65 13.71
CA VAL A 181 10.03 21.45 12.58
C VAL A 181 9.38 21.94 11.29
N ASP A 182 10.13 22.77 10.55
CA ASP A 182 9.78 23.21 9.21
C ASP A 182 10.05 22.05 8.23
N VAL A 183 8.98 21.43 7.74
CA VAL A 183 9.06 20.25 6.86
C VAL A 183 9.64 20.63 5.49
N LYS A 184 9.43 21.87 5.04
CA LYS A 184 9.94 22.37 3.76
C LYS A 184 11.46 22.41 3.75
N ARG A 185 12.08 22.82 4.87
CA ARG A 185 13.55 22.84 5.01
C ARG A 185 14.17 21.46 4.93
N LEU A 186 13.46 20.40 5.34
CA LEU A 186 13.98 19.04 5.31
C LEU A 186 14.24 18.53 3.89
N PHE A 187 13.59 19.09 2.86
CA PHE A 187 13.88 18.73 1.47
C PHE A 187 15.24 19.25 0.98
N SER A 188 15.86 20.19 1.68
CA SER A 188 17.17 20.76 1.36
C SER A 188 18.31 20.15 2.17
N VAL A 189 18.02 19.19 3.05
CA VAL A 189 19.03 18.51 3.86
C VAL A 189 19.52 17.26 3.13
N GLU A 190 20.82 16.99 3.22
CA GLU A 190 21.44 15.83 2.57
C GLU A 190 20.85 14.50 3.05
N PRO A 191 20.41 13.62 2.14
CA PRO A 191 19.85 12.34 2.53
C PRO A 191 20.87 11.36 3.12
N VAL A 192 20.44 10.65 4.15
CA VAL A 192 21.12 9.52 4.78
C VAL A 192 20.41 8.20 4.47
N LYS A 193 21.09 7.07 4.70
CA LYS A 193 20.47 5.74 4.64
C LYS A 193 19.89 5.38 6.01
N ALA A 194 18.64 4.93 6.02
CA ALA A 194 17.99 4.31 7.17
C ALA A 194 17.47 2.91 6.79
N SER A 195 16.95 2.15 7.75
CA SER A 195 16.38 0.82 7.51
C SER A 195 14.97 0.69 8.07
N VAL A 196 14.07 0.11 7.28
CA VAL A 196 12.71 -0.27 7.69
C VAL A 196 12.49 -1.74 7.36
N TRP A 197 12.29 -2.57 8.38
CA TRP A 197 12.14 -4.02 8.21
C TRP A 197 13.30 -4.69 7.45
N GLY A 198 14.54 -4.23 7.67
CA GLY A 198 15.72 -4.72 6.96
C GLY A 198 15.85 -4.19 5.52
N GLN A 199 14.94 -3.32 5.07
CA GLN A 199 14.99 -2.70 3.75
C GLN A 199 15.57 -1.29 3.88
N THR A 200 16.65 -1.03 3.13
CA THR A 200 17.27 0.29 3.06
C THR A 200 16.28 1.31 2.48
N VAL A 201 16.18 2.47 3.11
CA VAL A 201 15.35 3.59 2.68
C VAL A 201 16.13 4.88 2.75
N THR A 202 15.90 5.78 1.79
CA THR A 202 16.39 7.15 1.84
C THR A 202 15.65 7.90 2.94
N ALA A 203 16.39 8.55 3.83
CA ALA A 203 15.82 9.37 4.87
C ALA A 203 16.66 10.63 5.07
N VAL A 204 16.15 11.59 5.82
CA VAL A 204 16.81 12.84 6.17
C VAL A 204 16.71 13.01 7.68
N ASP A 205 17.79 13.40 8.33
CA ASP A 205 17.77 13.68 9.75
C ASP A 205 17.04 14.99 10.06
N CYS A 206 16.14 14.98 11.04
CA CYS A 206 15.33 16.16 11.38
C CYS A 206 16.01 17.11 12.39
N GLY A 207 17.26 16.83 12.77
CA GLY A 207 18.06 17.70 13.63
C GLY A 207 18.09 17.29 15.11
N GLU A 208 19.03 17.90 15.83
CA GLU A 208 19.39 17.53 17.19
C GLU A 208 18.32 17.88 18.24
N GLU A 209 17.56 18.95 18.01
CA GLU A 209 16.52 19.39 18.95
C GLU A 209 15.38 18.36 19.05
N LEU A 210 14.92 17.85 17.90
CA LEU A 210 13.91 16.79 17.84
C LEU A 210 14.46 15.46 18.38
N ALA A 211 15.71 15.14 18.08
CA ALA A 211 16.38 13.95 18.60
C ALA A 211 16.39 13.95 20.14
N ARG A 212 16.81 15.07 20.74
CA ARG A 212 16.82 15.27 22.19
C ARG A 212 15.43 15.25 22.79
N TRP A 213 14.46 15.92 22.15
CA TRP A 213 13.08 15.96 22.63
C TRP A 213 12.46 14.56 22.70
N LEU A 214 12.65 13.75 21.65
CA LEU A 214 12.16 12.36 21.61
C LEU A 214 12.89 11.47 22.61
N SER A 215 14.21 11.61 22.73
CA SER A 215 15.02 10.85 23.69
C SER A 215 14.57 11.14 25.13
N ARG A 216 14.33 12.41 25.47
CA ARG A 216 13.84 12.81 26.80
C ARG A 216 12.49 12.18 27.11
N PHE A 217 11.55 12.26 26.18
CA PHE A 217 10.20 11.75 26.42
C PHE A 217 10.14 10.22 26.49
N LEU A 218 10.86 9.53 25.59
CA LEU A 218 10.75 8.08 25.43
C LEU A 218 11.73 7.29 26.29
N LEU A 219 12.94 7.83 26.52
CA LEU A 219 14.02 7.16 27.25
C LEU A 219 14.34 7.83 28.60
N SER A 220 13.90 9.06 28.84
CA SER A 220 14.36 9.90 29.97
C SER A 220 15.84 10.25 29.88
N GLU A 221 16.38 10.30 28.66
CA GLU A 221 17.78 10.59 28.35
C GLU A 221 17.89 11.73 27.33
N ASP A 222 19.03 12.43 27.27
CA ASP A 222 19.25 13.51 26.30
C ASP A 222 19.64 13.02 24.89
N PHE A 223 19.87 11.72 24.72
CA PHE A 223 20.36 11.12 23.48
C PHE A 223 19.81 9.69 23.30
N GLY A 224 20.04 9.13 22.11
CA GLY A 224 19.74 7.72 21.80
C GLY A 224 18.68 7.53 20.71
N LEU A 225 17.82 8.52 20.48
CA LEU A 225 16.82 8.50 19.41
C LEU A 225 16.96 9.68 18.47
N ARG A 226 16.60 9.48 17.20
CA ARG A 226 16.55 10.52 16.17
C ARG A 226 15.24 10.42 15.40
N LEU A 227 14.72 11.55 14.93
CA LEU A 227 13.61 11.58 13.98
C LEU A 227 14.18 11.68 12.58
N VAL A 228 13.70 10.82 11.68
CA VAL A 228 14.06 10.89 10.27
C VAL A 228 12.84 11.07 9.38
N PHE A 229 13.05 11.75 8.26
CA PHE A 229 12.05 12.15 7.27
C PHE A 229 12.30 11.45 5.93
N TYR A 230 11.25 11.04 5.23
CA TYR A 230 11.30 10.46 3.89
C TYR A 230 11.06 11.53 2.82
N PRO A 231 12.09 11.92 2.03
CA PRO A 231 12.01 13.10 1.16
C PRO A 231 11.43 12.83 -0.23
N LEU A 232 11.15 11.58 -0.60
CA LEU A 232 10.76 11.21 -1.97
C LEU A 232 9.23 11.22 -2.16
N ALA A 233 8.80 11.52 -3.39
CA ALA A 233 7.38 11.54 -3.75
C ALA A 233 6.81 10.18 -4.20
N HIS A 234 7.66 9.15 -4.29
CA HIS A 234 7.30 7.82 -4.80
C HIS A 234 7.89 6.72 -3.89
N PRO A 235 7.29 5.52 -3.84
CA PRO A 235 7.81 4.42 -3.04
C PRO A 235 9.14 3.90 -3.59
N THR A 236 10.06 3.52 -2.70
CA THR A 236 11.37 2.96 -3.09
C THR A 236 11.61 1.54 -2.58
N ARG A 237 10.74 1.01 -1.71
CA ARG A 237 10.94 -0.30 -1.09
C ARG A 237 10.31 -1.42 -1.92
N PRO A 238 10.96 -2.59 -2.04
CA PRO A 238 10.32 -3.75 -2.64
C PRO A 238 9.22 -4.29 -1.72
N VAL A 239 8.37 -5.14 -2.29
CA VAL A 239 7.41 -5.92 -1.49
C VAL A 239 8.20 -6.81 -0.53
N ARG A 240 7.83 -6.79 0.76
CA ARG A 240 8.46 -7.65 1.78
C ARG A 240 8.23 -9.11 1.44
N GLU A 241 9.23 -9.95 1.69
CA GLU A 241 9.20 -11.39 1.40
C GLU A 241 7.93 -12.09 1.90
N LYS A 242 7.56 -11.87 3.15
CA LYS A 242 6.34 -12.43 3.75
C LYS A 242 5.03 -12.05 3.04
N ASN A 243 5.04 -10.97 2.25
CA ASN A 243 3.88 -10.48 1.52
C ASN A 243 3.91 -10.88 0.03
N LEU A 244 4.96 -11.56 -0.45
CA LEU A 244 5.05 -12.01 -1.85
C LEU A 244 3.97 -13.02 -2.23
N ILE A 245 3.36 -13.68 -1.23
CA ILE A 245 2.18 -14.53 -1.42
C ILE A 245 0.97 -13.75 -1.98
N HIS A 246 0.93 -12.43 -1.79
CA HIS A 246 -0.12 -11.57 -2.30
C HIS A 246 0.26 -11.06 -3.69
N ILE A 247 -0.12 -11.82 -4.71
CA ILE A 247 0.26 -11.58 -6.12
C ILE A 247 -0.09 -10.19 -6.67
N ASN A 248 -1.07 -9.52 -6.07
CA ASN A 248 -1.51 -8.19 -6.50
C ASN A 248 -0.69 -7.07 -5.85
N LEU A 249 0.08 -7.37 -4.81
CA LEU A 249 0.91 -6.39 -4.12
C LEU A 249 2.18 -6.14 -4.93
N THR A 250 2.47 -4.86 -5.19
CA THR A 250 3.61 -4.41 -6.00
C THR A 250 4.47 -3.44 -5.19
N PRO A 251 5.72 -3.16 -5.62
CA PRO A 251 6.55 -2.15 -4.96
C PRO A 251 5.90 -0.75 -4.89
N ARG A 252 5.00 -0.43 -5.84
CA ARG A 252 4.24 0.83 -5.86
C ARG A 252 3.26 0.97 -4.69
N ASP A 253 2.90 -0.13 -4.05
CA ASP A 253 1.94 -0.14 -2.94
C ASP A 253 2.65 0.07 -1.59
N SER A 254 3.98 -0.05 -1.52
CA SER A 254 4.75 -0.07 -0.26
C SER A 254 4.75 1.26 0.51
N GLY A 255 4.42 2.35 -0.18
CA GLY A 255 4.41 3.71 0.35
C GLY A 255 5.79 4.22 0.80
N ALA A 256 5.78 5.19 1.72
CA ALA A 256 6.99 5.68 2.40
C ALA A 256 7.44 4.69 3.50
N LEU A 257 7.24 5.03 4.79
CA LEU A 257 7.71 4.26 5.95
C LEU A 257 6.62 3.33 6.54
N HIS A 258 5.64 2.98 5.71
CA HIS A 258 4.52 2.10 6.06
C HIS A 258 4.97 0.65 6.34
N ASP A 259 4.15 -0.13 7.04
CA ASP A 259 4.49 -1.54 7.31
C ASP A 259 4.35 -2.45 6.10
N ALA A 260 3.31 -2.25 5.30
CA ALA A 260 3.02 -3.06 4.11
C ALA A 260 2.45 -2.22 2.95
N THR A 261 1.44 -1.39 3.20
CA THR A 261 0.72 -0.61 2.18
C THR A 261 0.55 0.85 2.56
N SER A 262 0.38 1.72 1.56
CA SER A 262 0.15 3.18 1.71
C SER A 262 -1.22 3.58 2.27
N PHE A 263 -2.19 2.66 2.24
CA PHE A 263 -3.55 2.90 2.69
C PHE A 263 -4.07 1.73 3.53
N MET A 264 -4.91 2.05 4.50
CA MET A 264 -5.70 1.09 5.27
C MET A 264 -7.13 1.61 5.44
N LEU A 265 -8.10 0.73 5.27
CA LEU A 265 -9.52 0.99 5.51
C LEU A 265 -10.02 0.01 6.58
N VAL A 266 -10.98 0.46 7.39
CA VAL A 266 -11.71 -0.40 8.33
C VAL A 266 -13.18 0.02 8.38
N SER A 267 -14.10 -0.93 8.52
CA SER A 267 -15.50 -0.60 8.77
C SER A 267 -15.83 -0.46 10.25
N GLU A 268 -16.76 0.42 10.59
CA GLU A 268 -17.31 0.57 11.94
C GLU A 268 -17.98 -0.72 12.41
N ALA A 269 -18.64 -1.45 11.50
CA ALA A 269 -19.26 -2.73 11.79
C ALA A 269 -18.23 -3.80 12.20
N SER A 270 -17.09 -3.89 11.51
CA SER A 270 -15.99 -4.78 11.90
C SER A 270 -15.44 -4.44 13.28
N VAL A 271 -15.25 -3.16 13.59
CA VAL A 271 -14.76 -2.72 14.90
C VAL A 271 -15.78 -3.04 16.00
N ALA A 272 -17.07 -2.80 15.75
CA ALA A 272 -18.13 -3.13 16.69
C ALA A 272 -18.21 -4.64 16.97
N ASP A 273 -18.10 -5.46 15.93
CA ASP A 273 -18.14 -6.91 16.05
C ASP A 273 -16.93 -7.48 16.82
N VAL A 274 -15.73 -6.90 16.67
CA VAL A 274 -14.58 -7.23 17.54
C VAL A 274 -14.83 -6.77 18.97
N ASN A 275 -15.35 -5.56 19.17
CA ASN A 275 -15.64 -5.01 20.49
C ASN A 275 -16.68 -5.80 21.28
N ALA A 276 -17.61 -6.48 20.61
CA ALA A 276 -18.55 -7.40 21.25
C ALA A 276 -17.89 -8.66 21.84
N ARG A 277 -16.62 -8.92 21.51
CA ARG A 277 -15.89 -10.16 21.82
C ARG A 277 -14.68 -9.93 22.74
N VAL A 278 -14.48 -8.71 23.25
CA VAL A 278 -13.34 -8.35 24.11
C VAL A 278 -13.79 -7.55 25.33
N ASP A 279 -13.10 -7.75 26.46
CA ASP A 279 -13.44 -7.05 27.71
C ASP A 279 -13.17 -5.55 27.66
N LYS A 280 -12.18 -5.14 26.86
CA LYS A 280 -11.76 -3.74 26.70
C LYS A 280 -11.99 -3.32 25.25
N PRO A 281 -13.11 -2.64 24.96
CA PRO A 281 -13.39 -2.11 23.64
C PRO A 281 -12.26 -1.20 23.15
N CYS A 282 -12.03 -1.22 21.85
CA CYS A 282 -11.07 -0.38 21.17
C CYS A 282 -11.74 0.51 20.12
N SER A 283 -11.16 1.67 19.88
CA SER A 283 -11.60 2.58 18.83
C SER A 283 -11.05 2.15 17.47
N ALA A 284 -11.72 2.56 16.38
CA ALA A 284 -11.22 2.36 15.02
C ALA A 284 -9.79 2.90 14.83
N VAL A 285 -9.46 4.02 15.48
CA VAL A 285 -8.12 4.65 15.41
C VAL A 285 -7.01 3.73 15.95
N GLN A 286 -7.30 2.82 16.89
CA GLN A 286 -6.31 1.84 17.36
C GLN A 286 -5.91 0.82 16.28
N TYR A 287 -6.77 0.61 15.27
CA TYR A 287 -6.41 -0.16 14.07
C TYR A 287 -5.47 0.61 13.14
N ARG A 288 -5.33 1.92 13.35
CA ARG A 288 -4.55 2.88 12.55
C ARG A 288 -5.00 3.01 11.08
N PRO A 289 -6.31 2.98 10.77
CA PRO A 289 -6.81 3.12 9.40
C PRO A 289 -6.59 4.55 8.90
N ASN A 290 -6.51 4.72 7.59
CA ASN A 290 -6.65 6.03 6.95
C ASN A 290 -8.12 6.38 6.68
N PHE A 291 -8.93 5.36 6.41
CA PHE A 291 -10.34 5.49 6.11
C PHE A 291 -11.16 4.67 7.11
N VAL A 292 -12.08 5.32 7.80
CA VAL A 292 -13.15 4.63 8.55
C VAL A 292 -14.44 4.76 7.74
N VAL A 293 -15.18 3.66 7.62
CA VAL A 293 -16.41 3.63 6.83
C VAL A 293 -17.59 3.06 7.62
N LYS A 294 -18.78 3.58 7.33
CA LYS A 294 -20.06 3.02 7.77
C LYS A 294 -20.87 2.52 6.57
N GLY A 295 -21.79 1.59 6.81
CA GLY A 295 -22.65 1.02 5.77
C GLY A 295 -22.51 -0.49 5.55
N PRO A 296 -21.29 -1.04 5.34
CA PRO A 296 -21.14 -2.49 5.20
C PRO A 296 -21.45 -3.26 6.48
N GLY A 297 -21.80 -4.53 6.32
CA GLY A 297 -21.75 -5.52 7.40
C GLY A 297 -20.32 -5.76 7.88
N ALA A 298 -20.17 -6.42 9.04
CA ALA A 298 -18.87 -6.73 9.61
C ALA A 298 -18.03 -7.57 8.63
N PHE A 299 -16.79 -7.13 8.42
CA PHE A 299 -15.77 -7.73 7.55
C PHE A 299 -16.10 -7.76 6.06
N GLU A 300 -17.21 -7.17 5.62
CA GLU A 300 -17.52 -7.13 4.18
C GLU A 300 -16.45 -6.36 3.38
N GLU A 301 -15.70 -5.45 4.01
CA GLU A 301 -14.61 -4.72 3.36
C GLU A 301 -13.46 -5.63 2.87
N ASP A 302 -13.32 -6.84 3.42
CA ASP A 302 -12.27 -7.77 3.03
C ASP A 302 -12.47 -8.32 1.61
N ASP A 303 -13.73 -8.43 1.16
CA ASP A 303 -14.10 -8.94 -0.16
C ASP A 303 -14.08 -7.86 -1.26
N TRP A 304 -13.89 -6.60 -0.89
CA TRP A 304 -13.92 -5.47 -1.82
C TRP A 304 -12.67 -5.43 -2.69
N LYS A 305 -12.71 -6.01 -3.89
CA LYS A 305 -11.57 -5.97 -4.82
C LYS A 305 -11.21 -4.55 -5.27
N TRP A 306 -12.21 -3.74 -5.59
CA TRP A 306 -12.06 -2.38 -6.10
C TRP A 306 -13.01 -1.43 -5.36
N ILE A 307 -12.45 -0.31 -4.91
CA ILE A 307 -13.16 0.69 -4.12
C ILE A 307 -12.94 2.05 -4.77
N LYS A 308 -13.99 2.80 -5.05
CA LYS A 308 -13.93 4.20 -5.47
C LYS A 308 -14.36 5.10 -4.31
N ILE A 309 -13.52 6.06 -3.94
CA ILE A 309 -13.78 7.08 -2.92
C ILE A 309 -13.56 8.44 -3.53
N GLY A 310 -14.61 9.26 -3.63
CA GLY A 310 -14.57 10.45 -4.49
C GLY A 310 -14.20 10.06 -5.91
N GLU A 311 -13.17 10.69 -6.48
CA GLU A 311 -12.63 10.33 -7.80
C GLU A 311 -11.47 9.32 -7.76
N THR A 312 -10.96 8.98 -6.57
CA THR A 312 -9.83 8.06 -6.45
C THR A 312 -10.31 6.61 -6.43
N VAL A 313 -9.65 5.76 -7.22
CA VAL A 313 -9.90 4.32 -7.27
C VAL A 313 -8.76 3.57 -6.60
N TYR A 314 -9.13 2.67 -5.69
CA TYR A 314 -8.23 1.81 -4.93
C TYR A 314 -8.49 0.35 -5.29
N ARG A 315 -7.43 -0.45 -5.24
CA ARG A 315 -7.49 -1.91 -5.32
C ARG A 315 -7.16 -2.48 -3.96
N ASN A 316 -7.98 -3.38 -3.44
CA ASN A 316 -7.61 -4.16 -2.26
C ASN A 316 -6.58 -5.21 -2.67
N VAL A 317 -5.44 -5.21 -1.98
CA VAL A 317 -4.29 -6.06 -2.29
C VAL A 317 -4.04 -7.12 -1.23
N LYS A 318 -4.50 -6.91 0.01
CA LYS A 318 -4.43 -7.85 1.14
C LYS A 318 -5.24 -7.35 2.33
N ALA A 319 -5.74 -8.29 3.13
CA ALA A 319 -6.23 -7.99 4.47
C ALA A 319 -5.09 -7.49 5.40
N CYS A 320 -5.46 -6.68 6.39
CA CYS A 320 -4.54 -6.21 7.43
C CYS A 320 -4.43 -7.26 8.55
N THR A 321 -3.34 -8.01 8.58
CA THR A 321 -3.03 -8.92 9.69
C THR A 321 -2.61 -8.11 10.93
N ARG A 322 -3.23 -8.37 12.08
CA ARG A 322 -2.99 -7.67 13.34
C ARG A 322 -2.03 -8.43 14.24
#